data_AF-A0A1B9JVB5-F1
#
_entry.id   AF-A0A1B9JVB5-F1
#
_cell.length_a   1.000
_cell.length_b   1.000
_cell.length_c   1.000
_cell.angle_alpha   90.00
_cell.angle_beta   90.00
_cell.angle_gamma   90.00
#
_symmetry.space_group_name_H-M   'P 1'
#
loop_
_entity.id
_entity.type
_entity.pdbx_description
1 polymer ?
#
loop_
_entity_poly.entity_id
_entity_poly.type
_entity_poly.pdbx_seq_one_letter_code
_entity_poly.pdbx_strand_id
1 'polypeptide(L)'
;MKKIKYFLLLICSFALVGCFESKSIEYWIDNPTATEIKIAIDGKKLAIPAKSGANYKFESGKHNLSYNNDTVNFNIEPIKSFAIINPTLSNYVIYKIEYKKDSLLGAISDTIKSGSGKKDDINYTTQAIIDGELQEIEAPFMPVNSLFINKDEYKWDYFLDEPIPDSVKLKKFKSKAVKTKIFSEDDFFKHMQDAGLKTKISFLANTKKLSDYSDSEN
;
A
#
# COMPACT_ATOMS: atom_id res chain seq x y z
N MET A 1 33.05 31.74 -48.54
CA MET A 1 31.64 31.35 -48.21
C MET A 1 31.46 29.93 -47.67
N LYS A 2 32.47 29.03 -47.65
CA LYS A 2 32.31 27.65 -47.16
C LYS A 2 32.37 27.47 -45.62
N LYS A 3 33.02 28.38 -44.88
CA LYS A 3 33.23 28.25 -43.42
C LYS A 3 31.99 28.61 -42.57
N ILE A 4 31.07 29.43 -43.10
CA ILE A 4 29.83 29.82 -42.40
C ILE A 4 28.79 28.69 -42.40
N LYS A 5 28.79 27.82 -43.42
CA LYS A 5 27.84 26.70 -43.53
C LYS A 5 28.02 25.63 -42.45
N TYR A 6 29.25 25.41 -41.97
CA TYR A 6 29.53 24.42 -40.93
C TYR A 6 29.22 24.94 -39.51
N PHE A 7 29.26 26.26 -39.30
CA PHE A 7 28.92 26.87 -38.01
C PHE A 7 27.42 26.81 -37.72
N LEU A 8 26.57 26.98 -38.74
CA LEU A 8 25.11 26.85 -38.61
C LEU A 8 24.67 25.40 -38.31
N LEU A 9 25.40 24.41 -38.84
CA LEU A 9 25.11 22.98 -38.65
C LEU A 9 25.48 22.48 -37.25
N LEU A 10 26.45 23.13 -36.59
CA LEU A 10 26.83 22.81 -35.21
C LEU A 10 25.80 23.35 -34.21
N ILE A 11 25.20 24.52 -34.47
CA ILE A 11 24.22 25.16 -33.57
C ILE A 11 22.87 24.43 -33.59
N CYS A 12 22.41 23.92 -34.75
CA CYS A 12 21.19 23.12 -34.82
C CYS A 12 21.29 21.76 -34.09
N SER A 13 22.51 21.25 -33.89
CA SER A 13 22.73 19.96 -33.22
C SER A 13 22.61 20.05 -31.68
N PHE A 14 22.75 21.25 -31.09
CA PHE A 14 22.59 21.45 -29.64
C PHE A 14 21.15 21.80 -29.21
N ALA A 15 20.26 22.11 -30.16
CA ALA A 15 18.86 22.43 -29.88
C ALA A 15 17.96 21.18 -29.71
N LEU A 16 18.51 19.97 -29.86
CA LEU A 16 17.80 18.70 -29.77
C LEU A 16 17.97 17.97 -28.43
N VAL A 17 18.51 18.63 -27.40
CA VAL A 17 18.34 18.15 -26.02
C VAL A 17 16.90 18.45 -25.64
N GLY A 18 15.98 17.61 -26.12
CA GLY A 18 14.59 17.64 -25.74
C GLY A 18 14.53 17.58 -24.21
N CYS A 19 14.00 18.64 -23.60
CA CYS A 19 13.47 18.55 -22.26
C CYS A 19 12.31 17.55 -22.34
N PHE A 20 12.61 16.26 -22.14
CA PHE A 20 11.59 15.32 -21.76
C PHE A 20 11.02 15.85 -20.45
N GLU A 21 9.77 16.33 -20.47
CA GLU A 21 9.03 16.61 -19.24
C GLU A 21 9.11 15.34 -18.39
N SER A 22 9.83 15.43 -17.28
CA SER A 22 9.96 14.31 -16.38
C SER A 22 8.59 14.08 -15.76
N LYS A 23 7.99 12.95 -16.14
CA LYS A 23 6.75 12.52 -15.52
C LYS A 23 7.08 12.15 -14.10
N SER A 24 6.40 12.81 -13.19
CA SER A 24 6.55 12.64 -11.76
C SER A 24 5.26 12.14 -11.18
N ILE A 25 5.39 11.29 -10.17
CA ILE A 25 4.29 10.57 -9.54
C ILE A 25 4.40 10.73 -8.03
N GLU A 26 3.26 10.93 -7.39
CA GLU A 26 3.16 11.13 -5.95
C GLU A 26 2.87 9.80 -5.26
N TYR A 27 3.67 9.48 -4.25
CA TYR A 27 3.52 8.33 -3.37
C TYR A 27 3.28 8.81 -1.94
N TRP A 28 2.54 8.01 -1.18
CA TRP A 28 2.41 8.21 0.27
C TRP A 28 3.44 7.37 1.00
N ILE A 29 4.39 8.00 1.69
CA ILE A 29 5.35 7.29 2.53
C ILE A 29 4.81 7.28 3.95
N ASP A 30 4.46 6.11 4.45
CA ASP A 30 3.79 5.97 5.74
C ASP A 30 4.74 5.51 6.85
N ASN A 31 4.49 6.02 8.06
CA ASN A 31 5.06 5.56 9.30
C ASN A 31 3.94 5.12 10.26
N PRO A 32 3.57 3.84 10.25
CA PRO A 32 2.53 3.33 11.13
C PRO A 32 3.06 3.07 12.54
N THR A 33 4.33 3.37 12.84
CA THR A 33 4.92 3.08 14.15
C THR A 33 4.60 4.15 15.19
N ALA A 34 4.83 3.84 16.45
CA ALA A 34 4.61 4.76 17.58
C ALA A 34 5.74 5.81 17.75
N THR A 35 6.76 5.80 16.89
CA THR A 35 7.94 6.67 17.00
C THR A 35 8.23 7.34 15.66
N GLU A 36 8.86 8.52 15.67
CA GLU A 36 9.37 9.13 14.45
C GLU A 36 10.37 8.19 13.75
N ILE A 37 10.26 8.06 12.42
CA ILE A 37 11.27 7.40 11.60
C ILE A 37 12.05 8.43 10.80
N LYS A 38 13.33 8.13 10.57
CA LYS A 38 14.22 8.93 9.73
C LYS A 38 14.64 8.07 8.56
N ILE A 39 14.17 8.42 7.38
CA ILE A 39 14.54 7.76 6.14
C ILE A 39 15.45 8.67 5.32
N ALA A 40 16.12 8.10 4.32
CA ALA A 40 16.78 8.87 3.27
C ALA A 40 16.29 8.39 1.91
N ILE A 41 15.93 9.32 1.02
CA ILE A 41 15.58 9.04 -0.37
C ILE A 41 16.61 9.76 -1.23
N ASP A 42 17.34 9.01 -2.06
CA ASP A 42 18.44 9.53 -2.87
C ASP A 42 19.45 10.35 -2.05
N GLY A 43 19.72 9.90 -0.82
CA GLY A 43 20.57 10.57 0.16
C GLY A 43 19.94 11.78 0.88
N LYS A 44 18.76 12.25 0.46
CA LYS A 44 18.03 13.33 1.15
C LYS A 44 17.26 12.78 2.34
N LYS A 45 17.56 13.28 3.53
CA LYS A 45 16.89 12.87 4.77
C LYS A 45 15.46 13.41 4.84
N LEU A 46 14.54 12.56 5.30
CA LEU A 46 13.15 12.89 5.60
C LEU A 46 12.80 12.28 6.97
N ALA A 47 12.28 13.11 7.87
CA ALA A 47 11.71 12.66 9.14
C ALA A 47 10.20 12.54 8.98
N ILE A 48 9.63 11.40 9.37
CA ILE A 48 8.19 11.14 9.32
C ILE A 48 7.72 10.89 10.76
N PRO A 49 6.87 11.76 11.32
CA PRO A 49 6.37 11.59 12.69
C PRO A 49 5.68 10.24 12.92
N ALA A 50 5.56 9.84 14.18
CA ALA A 50 4.80 8.65 14.58
C ALA A 50 3.35 8.72 14.05
N LYS A 51 2.80 7.58 13.62
CA LYS A 51 1.40 7.44 13.17
C LYS A 51 1.00 8.46 12.11
N SER A 52 1.89 8.70 11.15
CA SER A 52 1.70 9.69 10.09
C SER A 52 2.43 9.28 8.83
N GLY A 53 2.26 10.05 7.76
CA GLY A 53 3.04 9.87 6.54
C GLY A 53 3.29 11.20 5.83
N ALA A 54 3.97 11.10 4.70
CA ALA A 54 4.32 12.23 3.87
C ALA A 54 4.09 11.90 2.40
N ASN A 55 3.47 12.84 1.68
CA ASN A 55 3.50 12.80 0.22
C ASN A 55 4.93 13.06 -0.26
N TYR A 56 5.40 12.20 -1.15
CA TYR A 56 6.69 12.37 -1.80
C TYR A 56 6.52 12.21 -3.31
N LYS A 57 7.04 13.18 -4.04
CA LYS A 57 6.99 13.22 -5.49
C LYS A 57 8.28 12.63 -6.03
N PHE A 58 8.18 11.49 -6.69
CA PHE A 58 9.28 10.85 -7.39
C PHE A 58 9.31 11.27 -8.85
N GLU A 59 10.51 11.45 -9.38
CA GLU A 59 10.72 11.50 -10.81
C GLU A 59 10.70 10.07 -11.38
N SER A 60 10.49 9.93 -12.69
CA SER A 60 10.64 8.60 -13.31
C SER A 60 12.11 8.16 -13.31
N GLY A 61 12.37 6.90 -13.00
CA GLY A 61 13.70 6.31 -13.03
C GLY A 61 14.11 5.65 -11.72
N LYS A 62 15.42 5.44 -11.57
CA LYS A 62 16.01 4.73 -10.43
C LYS A 62 16.12 5.63 -9.21
N HIS A 63 15.71 5.10 -8.07
CA HIS A 63 15.79 5.72 -6.76
C HIS A 63 16.33 4.74 -5.73
N ASN A 64 16.80 5.28 -4.60
CA ASN A 64 17.06 4.50 -3.41
C ASN A 64 16.29 5.02 -2.21
N LEU A 65 15.95 4.10 -1.30
CA LEU A 65 15.41 4.41 0.02
C LEU A 65 16.25 3.70 1.07
N SER A 66 16.68 4.44 2.09
CA SER A 66 17.41 3.93 3.24
C SER A 66 16.64 4.14 4.54
N TYR A 67 16.62 3.11 5.38
CA TYR A 67 16.04 3.14 6.72
C TYR A 67 16.71 2.07 7.59
N ASN A 68 16.98 2.35 8.88
CA ASN A 68 17.59 1.41 9.83
C ASN A 68 18.87 0.70 9.34
N ASN A 69 19.80 1.45 8.74
CA ASN A 69 21.05 0.94 8.14
C ASN A 69 20.86 -0.08 7.01
N ASP A 70 19.66 -0.12 6.43
CA ASP A 70 19.30 -0.94 5.31
C ASP A 70 18.91 -0.06 4.12
N THR A 71 19.06 -0.57 2.90
CA THR A 71 18.81 0.22 1.67
C THR A 71 18.27 -0.67 0.57
N VAL A 72 17.29 -0.13 -0.13
CA VAL A 72 16.65 -0.71 -1.31
C VAL A 72 16.80 0.22 -2.50
N ASN A 73 17.04 -0.35 -3.67
CA ASN A 73 16.96 0.35 -4.94
C ASN A 73 15.65 -0.05 -5.62
N PHE A 74 14.99 0.91 -6.27
CA PHE A 74 13.75 0.68 -6.98
C PHE A 74 13.63 1.63 -8.17
N ASN A 75 12.73 1.30 -9.11
CA ASN A 75 12.49 2.09 -10.29
C ASN A 75 11.04 2.59 -10.32
N ILE A 76 10.87 3.89 -10.44
CA ILE A 76 9.58 4.55 -10.58
C ILE A 76 9.24 4.63 -12.06
N GLU A 77 8.11 4.03 -12.42
CA GLU A 77 7.57 4.05 -13.77
C GLU A 77 6.45 5.09 -13.91
N PRO A 78 6.40 5.85 -15.02
CA PRO A 78 5.48 6.97 -15.20
C PRO A 78 4.00 6.61 -15.33
N ILE A 79 3.66 5.32 -15.34
CA ILE A 79 2.32 4.81 -15.62
C ILE A 79 1.72 4.11 -14.39
N LYS A 80 2.49 3.96 -13.31
CA LYS A 80 2.01 3.25 -12.12
C LYS A 80 0.95 4.06 -11.38
N SER A 81 0.07 3.34 -10.69
CA SER A 81 -0.91 3.94 -9.82
C SER A 81 -0.29 4.34 -8.48
N PHE A 82 -1.06 5.12 -7.73
CA PHE A 82 -0.76 5.48 -6.35
C PHE A 82 -0.45 4.24 -5.49
N ALA A 83 0.59 4.34 -4.67
CA ALA A 83 0.98 3.30 -3.72
C ALA A 83 1.43 3.90 -2.39
N ILE A 84 1.29 3.10 -1.33
CA ILE A 84 1.96 3.36 -0.06
C ILE A 84 3.39 2.81 -0.17
N ILE A 85 4.37 3.62 0.23
CA ILE A 85 5.71 3.17 0.57
C ILE A 85 5.74 2.94 2.08
N ASN A 86 6.12 1.73 2.50
CA ASN A 86 6.21 1.26 3.87
C ASN A 86 7.68 0.99 4.24
N PRO A 87 8.47 2.02 4.61
CA PRO A 87 9.89 1.85 4.94
C PRO A 87 10.11 0.89 6.12
N THR A 88 9.12 0.81 7.01
CA THR A 88 9.19 0.02 8.24
C THR A 88 8.87 -1.45 8.03
N LEU A 89 8.34 -1.81 6.84
CA LEU A 89 7.83 -3.15 6.54
C LEU A 89 6.80 -3.64 7.58
N SER A 90 6.10 -2.69 8.23
CA SER A 90 5.04 -2.98 9.19
C SER A 90 3.84 -3.63 8.51
N ASN A 91 3.02 -4.34 9.29
CA ASN A 91 1.80 -4.92 8.78
C ASN A 91 0.74 -3.85 8.48
N TYR A 92 0.08 -4.04 7.35
CA TYR A 92 -1.16 -3.40 6.94
C TYR A 92 -2.20 -4.48 6.74
N VAL A 93 -3.46 -4.10 6.69
CA VAL A 93 -4.56 -5.04 6.49
C VAL A 93 -5.44 -4.58 5.36
N ILE A 94 -5.61 -5.45 4.36
CA ILE A 94 -6.60 -5.28 3.31
C ILE A 94 -7.89 -5.94 3.78
N TYR A 95 -8.93 -5.15 4.04
CA TYR A 95 -10.20 -5.59 4.60
C TYR A 95 -11.34 -5.41 3.59
N LYS A 96 -12.10 -6.47 3.34
CA LYS A 96 -13.30 -6.47 2.49
C LYS A 96 -14.56 -6.25 3.33
N ILE A 97 -15.41 -5.36 2.85
CA ILE A 97 -16.66 -4.92 3.47
C ILE A 97 -17.81 -5.26 2.53
N GLU A 98 -18.80 -6.01 3.00
CA GLU A 98 -20.00 -6.35 2.23
C GLU A 98 -21.18 -5.44 2.60
N TYR A 99 -21.72 -4.75 1.60
CA TYR A 99 -22.93 -3.92 1.73
C TYR A 99 -24.13 -4.64 1.13
N LYS A 100 -25.24 -4.70 1.87
CA LYS A 100 -26.54 -5.17 1.38
C LYS A 100 -27.58 -4.06 1.49
N LYS A 101 -28.70 -4.24 0.78
CA LYS A 101 -29.74 -3.23 0.57
C LYS A 101 -30.33 -2.63 1.86
N ASP A 102 -30.18 -3.29 3.01
CA ASP A 102 -30.80 -2.90 4.29
C ASP A 102 -29.90 -3.03 5.55
N SER A 103 -28.59 -3.30 5.43
CA SER A 103 -27.67 -3.36 6.59
C SER A 103 -26.20 -3.48 6.17
N LEU A 104 -25.31 -2.88 6.96
CA LEU A 104 -23.88 -3.22 6.99
C LEU A 104 -23.76 -4.55 7.75
N LEU A 105 -23.77 -5.68 7.02
CA LEU A 105 -23.53 -6.98 7.64
C LEU A 105 -22.04 -7.16 7.85
N GLY A 106 -21.63 -7.21 9.11
CA GLY A 106 -20.26 -7.52 9.49
C GLY A 106 -20.14 -7.83 10.97
N ALA A 107 -20.95 -8.76 11.50
CA ALA A 107 -20.55 -9.42 12.75
C ALA A 107 -19.32 -10.28 12.41
N ILE A 108 -18.15 -9.68 12.60
CA ILE A 108 -16.83 -10.24 12.30
C ILE A 108 -16.65 -11.64 12.90
N SER A 109 -17.28 -11.92 14.06
CA SER A 109 -17.22 -13.21 14.74
C SER A 109 -17.73 -14.38 13.91
N ASP A 110 -18.71 -14.17 13.03
CA ASP A 110 -19.32 -15.23 12.23
C ASP A 110 -18.57 -15.47 10.91
N THR A 111 -17.60 -14.60 10.59
CA THR A 111 -16.89 -14.59 9.31
C THR A 111 -15.53 -15.28 9.36
N ILE A 112 -14.93 -15.42 10.55
CA ILE A 112 -13.67 -16.14 10.75
C ILE A 112 -13.98 -17.62 10.92
N LYS A 113 -13.63 -18.43 9.92
CA LYS A 113 -13.83 -19.87 9.95
C LYS A 113 -12.49 -20.59 9.92
N SER A 114 -12.34 -21.58 10.80
CA SER A 114 -11.20 -22.50 10.76
C SER A 114 -11.39 -23.51 9.61
N GLY A 115 -10.38 -23.65 8.74
CA GLY A 115 -10.35 -24.64 7.67
C GLY A 115 -10.73 -24.13 6.28
N SER A 116 -10.45 -24.95 5.27
CA SER A 116 -10.70 -24.68 3.84
C SER A 116 -12.18 -24.94 3.47
N GLY A 117 -13.04 -23.96 3.73
CA GLY A 117 -14.42 -23.94 3.31
C GLY A 117 -14.56 -23.61 1.82
N LYS A 118 -15.80 -23.59 1.31
CA LYS A 118 -16.06 -23.06 -0.05
C LYS A 118 -15.68 -21.58 -0.06
N LYS A 119 -14.78 -21.18 -0.98
CA LYS A 119 -14.44 -19.77 -1.26
C LYS A 119 -15.71 -18.91 -1.36
N ASP A 120 -15.99 -18.15 -0.30
CA ASP A 120 -16.92 -17.04 -0.37
C ASP A 120 -16.15 -15.84 -0.94
N ASP A 121 -16.72 -15.10 -1.90
CA ASP A 121 -16.01 -14.03 -2.64
C ASP A 121 -15.42 -12.93 -1.73
N ILE A 122 -15.93 -12.84 -0.50
CA ILE A 122 -15.54 -11.87 0.51
C ILE A 122 -14.33 -12.29 1.35
N ASN A 123 -13.98 -13.57 1.40
CA ASN A 123 -12.92 -14.07 2.28
C ASN A 123 -11.60 -14.29 1.55
N TYR A 124 -10.51 -14.11 2.29
CA TYR A 124 -9.16 -14.53 1.95
C TYR A 124 -8.81 -15.75 2.79
N THR A 125 -7.97 -16.62 2.24
CA THR A 125 -7.22 -17.60 3.05
C THR A 125 -5.95 -16.91 3.52
N THR A 126 -5.77 -16.82 4.85
CA THR A 126 -4.63 -16.10 5.43
C THR A 126 -4.12 -16.76 6.71
N GLN A 127 -2.88 -16.44 7.08
CA GLN A 127 -2.29 -16.87 8.34
C GLN A 127 -2.46 -15.78 9.39
N ALA A 128 -2.96 -16.17 10.56
CA ALA A 128 -3.08 -15.29 11.72
C ALA A 128 -2.74 -16.07 12.99
N ILE A 129 -2.25 -15.36 14.00
CA ILE A 129 -2.09 -15.89 15.35
C ILE A 129 -3.42 -15.67 16.06
N ILE A 130 -4.12 -16.75 16.38
CA ILE A 130 -5.38 -16.73 17.12
C ILE A 130 -5.15 -17.38 18.47
N ASP A 131 -5.42 -16.63 19.54
CA ASP A 131 -5.23 -17.07 20.92
C ASP A 131 -3.82 -17.65 21.20
N GLY A 132 -2.81 -17.14 20.48
CA GLY A 132 -1.41 -17.52 20.62
C GLY A 132 -0.92 -18.61 19.65
N GLU A 133 -1.80 -19.21 18.87
CA GLU A 133 -1.45 -20.25 17.90
C GLU A 133 -1.52 -19.75 16.46
N LEU A 134 -0.51 -20.05 15.65
CA LEU A 134 -0.53 -19.75 14.23
C LEU A 134 -1.50 -20.68 13.50
N GLN A 135 -2.49 -20.10 12.84
CA GLN A 135 -3.56 -20.82 12.16
C GLN A 135 -3.78 -20.26 10.76
N GLU A 136 -4.18 -21.13 9.84
CA GLU A 136 -4.76 -20.70 8.56
C GLU A 136 -6.27 -20.52 8.74
N ILE A 137 -6.78 -19.35 8.37
CA ILE A 137 -8.17 -18.96 8.52
C ILE A 137 -8.77 -18.46 7.22
N GLU A 138 -10.07 -18.61 7.07
CA GLU A 138 -10.86 -17.84 6.11
C GLU A 138 -11.42 -16.60 6.78
N ALA A 139 -11.03 -15.42 6.31
CA ALA A 139 -11.43 -14.15 6.91
C ALA A 139 -11.61 -13.05 5.85
N PRO A 140 -12.43 -12.03 6.10
CA PRO A 140 -12.60 -10.89 5.18
C PRO A 140 -11.39 -9.94 5.15
N PHE A 141 -10.25 -10.36 5.69
CA PHE A 141 -9.03 -9.57 5.71
C PHE A 141 -7.81 -10.40 5.32
N MET A 142 -6.76 -9.72 4.88
CA MET A 142 -5.43 -10.30 4.74
C MET A 142 -4.37 -9.26 5.17
N PRO A 143 -3.36 -9.67 5.97
CA PRO A 143 -2.22 -8.84 6.27
C PRO A 143 -1.30 -8.73 5.04
N VAL A 144 -0.73 -7.55 4.82
CA VAL A 144 0.28 -7.26 3.80
C VAL A 144 1.38 -6.41 4.43
N ASN A 145 2.63 -6.65 4.07
CA ASN A 145 3.78 -5.97 4.69
C ASN A 145 4.89 -5.65 3.69
N SER A 146 4.53 -5.56 2.41
CA SER A 146 5.42 -5.17 1.33
C SER A 146 5.92 -3.73 1.48
N LEU A 147 7.11 -3.45 0.93
CA LEU A 147 7.63 -2.08 0.82
C LEU A 147 6.68 -1.20 -0.01
N PHE A 148 6.22 -1.70 -1.15
CA PHE A 148 5.20 -1.06 -1.97
C PHE A 148 3.88 -1.79 -1.77
N ILE A 149 2.87 -1.07 -1.32
CA ILE A 149 1.50 -1.57 -1.24
C ILE A 149 0.76 -0.80 -2.32
N ASN A 150 0.44 -1.47 -3.43
CA ASN A 150 -0.05 -0.84 -4.67
C ASN A 150 -1.59 -0.84 -4.76
N LYS A 151 -2.18 0.30 -5.15
CA LYS A 151 -3.65 0.40 -5.25
C LYS A 151 -4.22 -0.53 -6.31
N ASP A 152 -3.53 -0.73 -7.43
CA ASP A 152 -4.02 -1.61 -8.49
C ASP A 152 -4.01 -3.10 -8.11
N GLU A 153 -3.05 -3.49 -7.26
CA GLU A 153 -2.90 -4.86 -6.77
C GLU A 153 -4.03 -5.20 -5.79
N TYR A 154 -4.22 -4.36 -4.77
CA TYR A 154 -5.14 -4.64 -3.67
C TYR A 154 -6.52 -3.99 -3.84
N LYS A 155 -6.67 -3.07 -4.80
CA LYS A 155 -7.93 -2.43 -5.22
C LYS A 155 -8.74 -1.85 -4.05
N TRP A 156 -8.07 -1.19 -3.10
CA TRP A 156 -8.79 -0.52 -2.02
C TRP A 156 -9.62 0.66 -2.54
N ASP A 157 -10.85 0.73 -2.06
CA ASP A 157 -11.77 1.85 -2.27
C ASP A 157 -11.54 2.96 -1.24
N TYR A 158 -11.15 2.60 -0.01
CA TYR A 158 -10.95 3.53 1.11
C TYR A 158 -9.49 3.47 1.61
N PHE A 159 -8.84 4.62 1.64
CA PHE A 159 -7.48 4.82 2.14
C PHE A 159 -7.41 4.80 3.69
N LEU A 160 -6.22 4.96 4.25
CA LEU A 160 -5.94 4.75 5.69
C LEU A 160 -6.87 5.55 6.60
N ASP A 161 -6.99 6.85 6.36
CA ASP A 161 -7.77 7.82 7.13
C ASP A 161 -9.22 7.98 6.65
N GLU A 162 -9.56 7.41 5.49
CA GLU A 162 -10.93 7.49 4.95
C GLU A 162 -11.89 6.61 5.76
N PRO A 163 -13.00 7.16 6.29
CA PRO A 163 -13.95 6.35 7.05
C PRO A 163 -14.68 5.36 6.13
N ILE A 164 -15.08 4.22 6.70
CA ILE A 164 -15.99 3.29 6.03
C ILE A 164 -17.39 3.93 6.06
N PRO A 165 -18.04 4.18 4.91
CA PRO A 165 -19.39 4.73 4.91
C PRO A 165 -20.40 3.68 5.40
N ASP A 166 -21.47 4.11 6.06
CA ASP A 166 -22.52 3.19 6.53
C ASP A 166 -23.30 2.54 5.37
N SER A 167 -23.32 3.17 4.19
CA SER A 167 -24.04 2.67 3.02
C SER A 167 -23.38 3.08 1.70
N VAL A 168 -23.63 2.30 0.65
CA VAL A 168 -23.17 2.59 -0.72
C VAL A 168 -24.30 2.40 -1.73
N LYS A 169 -24.24 3.16 -2.83
CA LYS A 169 -25.18 2.98 -3.94
C LYS A 169 -24.90 1.66 -4.66
N LEU A 170 -25.87 0.76 -4.66
CA LEU A 170 -25.80 -0.48 -5.42
C LEU A 170 -26.02 -0.22 -6.91
N LYS A 171 -25.26 -0.92 -7.77
CA LYS A 171 -25.50 -0.91 -9.23
C LYS A 171 -26.87 -1.53 -9.51
N LYS A 172 -27.56 -1.05 -10.56
CA LYS A 172 -28.84 -1.60 -11.02
C LYS A 172 -28.70 -3.13 -11.19
N PHE A 173 -29.62 -3.88 -10.60
CA PHE A 173 -29.65 -5.37 -10.58
C PHE A 173 -28.62 -6.08 -9.69
N LYS A 174 -27.83 -5.38 -8.87
CA LYS A 174 -26.97 -6.01 -7.85
C LYS A 174 -27.63 -5.93 -6.48
N SER A 175 -27.65 -7.05 -5.75
CA SER A 175 -28.16 -7.16 -4.37
C SER A 175 -27.10 -6.87 -3.31
N LYS A 176 -25.82 -6.82 -3.72
CA LYS A 176 -24.67 -6.55 -2.85
C LYS A 176 -23.58 -5.75 -3.55
N ALA A 177 -22.76 -5.07 -2.76
CA ALA A 177 -21.49 -4.48 -3.18
C ALA A 177 -20.40 -4.90 -2.19
N VAL A 178 -19.21 -5.20 -2.71
CA VAL A 178 -18.02 -5.42 -1.88
C VAL A 178 -17.10 -4.23 -2.09
N LYS A 179 -16.59 -3.70 -0.99
CA LYS A 179 -15.60 -2.62 -0.98
C LYS A 179 -14.39 -3.05 -0.19
N THR A 180 -13.25 -2.45 -0.48
CA THR A 180 -12.00 -2.78 0.21
C THR A 180 -11.47 -1.53 0.93
N LYS A 181 -11.05 -1.69 2.18
CA LYS A 181 -10.32 -0.67 2.93
C LYS A 181 -8.92 -1.17 3.26
N ILE A 182 -7.95 -0.28 3.19
CA ILE A 182 -6.62 -0.51 3.77
C ILE A 182 -6.54 0.12 5.16
N PHE A 183 -5.96 -0.62 6.10
CA PHE A 183 -5.72 -0.20 7.48
C PHE A 183 -4.24 -0.35 7.83
N SER A 184 -3.74 0.50 8.73
CA SER A 184 -2.61 0.11 9.57
C SER A 184 -3.04 -1.05 10.50
N GLU A 185 -2.10 -1.90 10.92
CA GLU A 185 -2.42 -3.03 11.81
C GLU A 185 -3.15 -2.60 13.10
N ASP A 186 -2.70 -1.52 13.75
CA ASP A 186 -3.33 -1.00 14.97
C ASP A 186 -4.75 -0.49 14.73
N ASP A 187 -4.97 0.24 13.63
CA ASP A 187 -6.30 0.77 13.29
C ASP A 187 -7.27 -0.36 12.94
N PHE A 188 -6.77 -1.42 12.30
CA PHE A 188 -7.55 -2.62 12.04
C PHE A 188 -7.98 -3.28 13.34
N PHE A 189 -7.07 -3.52 14.28
CA PHE A 189 -7.43 -4.16 15.55
C PHE A 189 -8.40 -3.30 16.36
N LYS A 190 -8.23 -1.97 16.35
CA LYS A 190 -9.20 -1.07 16.95
C LYS A 190 -10.57 -1.20 16.30
N HIS A 191 -10.64 -1.17 14.97
CA HIS A 191 -11.89 -1.35 14.23
C HIS A 191 -12.59 -2.67 14.59
N MET A 192 -11.84 -3.76 14.70
CA MET A 192 -12.38 -5.08 15.02
C MET A 192 -12.88 -5.17 16.47
N GLN A 193 -12.17 -4.54 17.41
CA GLN A 193 -12.59 -4.43 18.81
C GLN A 193 -13.86 -3.60 18.96
N ASP A 194 -13.93 -2.45 18.29
CA ASP A 194 -15.11 -1.57 18.28
C ASP A 194 -16.33 -2.29 17.68
N ALA A 195 -16.11 -3.18 16.72
CA ALA A 195 -17.14 -4.05 16.14
C ALA A 195 -17.46 -5.31 16.98
N GLY A 196 -16.87 -5.44 18.17
CA GLY A 196 -17.21 -6.48 19.15
C GLY A 196 -16.46 -7.81 19.00
N LEU A 197 -15.38 -7.86 18.22
CA LEU A 197 -14.53 -9.05 18.16
C LEU A 197 -13.84 -9.27 19.52
N LYS A 198 -14.10 -10.42 20.15
CA LYS A 198 -13.50 -10.82 21.43
C LYS A 198 -12.25 -11.67 21.30
N THR A 199 -12.06 -12.31 20.14
CA THR A 199 -10.92 -13.18 19.87
C THR A 199 -9.64 -12.36 19.77
N LYS A 200 -8.56 -12.82 20.41
CA LYS A 200 -7.25 -12.18 20.27
C LYS A 200 -6.63 -12.62 18.95
N ILE A 201 -6.45 -11.66 18.05
CA ILE A 201 -5.82 -11.86 16.75
C ILE A 201 -4.56 -11.00 16.68
N SER A 202 -3.47 -11.57 16.16
CA SER A 202 -2.29 -10.83 15.74
C SER A 202 -1.73 -11.42 14.44
N PHE A 203 -0.86 -10.67 13.76
CA PHE A 203 -0.18 -11.15 12.56
C PHE A 203 1.28 -11.50 12.84
N LEU A 204 1.88 -12.30 11.95
CA LEU A 204 3.31 -12.55 12.01
C LEU A 204 4.07 -11.26 11.75
N ALA A 205 5.15 -11.05 12.51
CA ALA A 205 6.07 -9.96 12.23
C ALA A 205 6.78 -10.20 10.89
N ASN A 206 6.98 -9.14 10.11
CA ASN A 206 7.76 -9.25 8.89
C ASN A 206 9.24 -9.48 9.23
N THR A 207 9.83 -10.53 8.69
CA THR A 207 11.24 -10.85 8.87
C THR A 207 12.12 -10.38 7.71
N LYS A 208 11.51 -9.84 6.65
CA LYS A 208 12.23 -9.30 5.50
C LYS A 208 12.97 -8.01 5.87
N LYS A 209 14.05 -7.78 5.14
CA LYS A 209 14.85 -6.55 5.12
C LYS A 209 14.52 -5.74 3.87
N LEU A 210 14.79 -4.43 3.88
CA LEU A 210 14.67 -3.59 2.69
C LEU A 210 15.57 -4.11 1.58
N SER A 211 16.79 -4.54 1.91
CA SER A 211 17.71 -5.15 0.95
C SER A 211 17.17 -6.41 0.26
N ASP A 212 16.15 -7.06 0.82
CA ASP A 212 15.54 -8.25 0.22
C ASP A 212 14.60 -7.88 -0.94
N TYR A 213 14.17 -6.63 -1.02
CA TYR A 213 13.45 -6.08 -2.17
C TYR A 213 14.47 -5.75 -3.26
N SER A 214 14.41 -6.46 -4.38
CA SER A 214 15.27 -6.19 -5.55
C SER A 214 14.53 -5.35 -6.60
N ASP A 215 15.28 -4.81 -7.58
CA ASP A 215 14.78 -3.93 -8.65
C ASP A 215 13.53 -4.48 -9.40
N SER A 216 13.22 -5.78 -9.28
CA SER A 216 12.12 -6.47 -9.99
C SER A 216 10.76 -6.53 -9.28
N GLU A 217 10.62 -6.11 -8.02
CA GLU A 217 9.33 -6.16 -7.30
C GLU A 217 8.46 -4.89 -7.49
N ASN A 218 8.84 -3.99 -8.40
CA ASN A 218 8.02 -2.83 -8.73
C ASN A 218 6.86 -3.21 -9.63
#